data_AF-W9GX81-F1
#
_entry.id   AF-W9GX81-F1
#
_cell.length_a   1.000
_cell.length_b   1.000
_cell.length_c   1.000
_cell.angle_alpha   90.00
_cell.angle_beta   90.00
_cell.angle_gamma   90.00
#
_symmetry.space_group_name_H-M   'P 1'
#
loop_
_entity.id
_entity.type
_entity.pdbx_description
1 polymer ?
#
loop_
_entity_poly.entity_id
_entity_poly.type
_entity_poly.pdbx_seq_one_letter_code
_entity_poly.pdbx_strand_id
1 'polypeptide(L)' 'MAIASRKMNITLPSNLAIDAEVDLCDADGAFFLSARLKVCLPGLDRDVARAVVDAAHQTCPYSKATRGNIEVKIDVV' A
#
# COMPACT_ATOMS: atom_id res chain seq x y z
N MET A 1 -7.59 -3.19 0.32
CA MET A 1 -7.60 -3.91 -0.97
C MET A 1 -8.97 -4.50 -1.30
N ALA A 2 -9.53 -5.40 -0.49
CA ALA A 2 -10.83 -6.04 -0.79
C ALA A 2 -12.01 -5.07 -1.07
N ILE A 3 -12.06 -3.93 -0.38
CA ILE A 3 -13.09 -2.91 -0.63
C ILE A 3 -12.91 -2.26 -2.01
N ALA A 4 -11.67 -1.93 -2.38
CA ALA A 4 -11.36 -1.32 -3.66
C ALA A 4 -11.59 -2.29 -4.83
N SER A 5 -11.11 -3.53 -4.70
CA SER A 5 -11.26 -4.55 -5.74
C SER A 5 -12.73 -4.90 -6.01
N ARG A 6 -13.56 -5.00 -4.97
CA ARG A 6 -15.02 -5.20 -5.12
C ARG A 6 -15.69 -4.05 -5.85
N LYS A 7 -15.33 -2.79 -5.55
CA LYS A 7 -15.88 -1.62 -6.26
C LYS A 7 -15.51 -1.60 -7.74
N MET A 8 -14.33 -2.13 -8.09
CA MET A 8 -13.82 -2.19 -9.46
C MET A 8 -14.16 -3.51 -10.17
N ASN A 9 -14.89 -4.42 -9.51
CA ASN A 9 -15.23 -5.76 -9.99
C ASN A 9 -14.00 -6.60 -10.43
N ILE A 10 -12.90 -6.46 -9.67
CA ILE A 10 -11.64 -7.17 -9.91
C ILE A 10 -11.51 -8.30 -8.88
N THR A 11 -11.29 -9.52 -9.37
CA THR A 11 -10.96 -10.67 -8.54
C THR A 11 -9.49 -10.58 -8.12
N LEU A 12 -9.24 -10.57 -6.82
CA LEU A 12 -7.88 -10.61 -6.28
C LEU A 12 -7.35 -12.05 -6.35
N PRO A 13 -6.04 -12.23 -6.61
CA PRO A 13 -5.44 -13.55 -6.61
C PRO A 13 -5.41 -14.12 -5.18
N SER A 14 -5.52 -15.45 -5.05
CA SER A 14 -5.53 -16.12 -3.75
C SER A 14 -4.17 -16.09 -3.05
N ASN A 15 -3.09 -15.99 -3.81
CA ASN A 15 -1.71 -15.83 -3.35
C ASN A 15 -1.26 -14.37 -3.34
N LEU A 16 -2.18 -13.41 -3.18
CA LEU A 16 -1.80 -12.01 -2.98
C LEU A 16 -0.95 -11.87 -1.71
N ALA A 17 0.08 -11.03 -1.79
CA ALA A 17 0.94 -10.73 -0.64
C ALA A 17 1.24 -9.24 -0.57
N ILE A 18 1.47 -8.75 0.64
CA ILE A 18 1.94 -7.39 0.90
C ILE A 18 3.10 -7.50 1.86
N ASP A 19 4.30 -7.20 1.38
CA ASP A 19 5.48 -7.09 2.23
C ASP A 19 5.60 -5.64 2.72
N ALA A 20 5.63 -5.48 4.04
CA ALA A 20 5.71 -4.18 4.68
C ALA A 20 7.04 -4.04 5.43
N GLU A 21 7.78 -3.00 5.12
CA GLU A 21 8.97 -2.58 5.85
C GLU A 21 8.67 -1.24 6.52
N VAL A 22 8.98 -1.12 7.81
CA VAL A 22 8.83 0.13 8.56
C VAL A 22 10.17 0.47 9.17
N ASP A 23 10.66 1.66 8.85
CA ASP A 23 11.88 2.18 9.43
C ASP A 23 11.57 3.12 10.58
N LEU A 24 12.42 3.07 11.59
CA LEU A 24 12.56 4.13 12.57
C LEU A 24 13.72 5.02 12.12
N CYS A 25 13.41 6.27 11.82
CA CYS A 25 14.39 7.28 11.43
C CYS A 25 14.57 8.30 12.57
N ASP A 26 15.77 8.83 12.66
CA ASP A 26 16.13 9.93 13.57
C ASP A 26 16.54 11.14 12.72
N ALA A 27 16.00 12.32 13.04
CA ALA A 27 16.48 13.59 12.53
C ALA A 27 16.38 14.65 13.64
N ASP A 28 17.50 15.32 13.90
CA ASP A 28 17.62 16.45 14.83
C ASP A 28 17.06 16.15 16.25
N GLY A 29 17.24 14.91 16.72
CA GLY A 29 16.78 14.46 18.04
C GLY A 29 15.29 14.15 18.12
N ALA A 30 14.59 14.08 16.98
CA ALA A 30 13.22 13.61 16.87
C ALA A 30 13.16 12.32 16.03
N PHE A 31 12.29 11.40 16.46
CA PHE A 31 12.02 10.18 15.72
C PHE A 31 10.83 10.34 14.79
N PHE A 32 10.95 9.75 13.60
CA PHE A 32 9.84 9.60 12.67
C PHE A 32 9.88 8.22 12.03
N LEU A 33 8.76 7.81 11.45
CA LEU A 33 8.67 6.53 10.74
C LEU A 33 8.72 6.76 9.24
N SER A 34 9.20 5.75 8.52
CA SER A 34 9.06 5.60 7.07
C SER A 34 8.46 4.22 6.79
N ALA A 35 7.64 4.08 5.76
CA ALA A 35 7.08 2.79 5.38
C ALA A 35 7.26 2.50 3.90
N ARG A 36 7.60 1.24 3.58
CA ARG A 36 7.59 0.69 2.23
C ARG A 36 6.64 -0.49 2.17
N LEU A 37 5.75 -0.48 1.19
CA LEU A 37 4.78 -1.55 0.94
C LEU A 37 5.02 -2.10 -0.47
N LYS A 38 5.47 -3.35 -0.56
CA LYS A 38 5.55 -4.09 -1.83
C LYS A 38 4.32 -4.96 -1.95
N VAL A 39 3.48 -4.68 -2.94
CA VAL A 39 2.22 -5.35 -3.17
C VAL A 39 2.37 -6.31 -4.35
N CYS A 40 2.24 -7.60 -4.08
CA CYS A 40 2.29 -8.66 -5.07
C CYS A 40 0.87 -9.09 -5.44
N LEU A 41 0.51 -8.89 -6.71
CA LEU A 41 -0.79 -9.23 -7.29
C LEU A 41 -0.61 -10.11 -8.54
N PRO A 42 -0.19 -11.37 -8.37
CA PRO A 42 0.13 -12.25 -9.49
C PRO A 42 -1.08 -12.51 -10.36
N GLY A 43 -0.88 -12.46 -11.69
CA GLY A 43 -1.92 -12.70 -12.68
C GLY A 43 -2.83 -11.49 -12.97
N LEU A 44 -2.65 -10.36 -12.30
CA LEU A 44 -3.27 -9.10 -12.70
C LEU A 44 -2.34 -8.34 -13.63
N ASP A 45 -2.92 -7.64 -14.59
CA ASP A 45 -2.21 -6.63 -15.35
C ASP A 45 -1.66 -5.55 -14.42
N ARG A 46 -0.45 -5.04 -14.70
CA ARG A 46 0.25 -4.12 -13.81
C ARG A 46 -0.51 -2.80 -13.60
N ASP A 47 -1.16 -2.30 -14.64
CA ASP A 47 -1.92 -1.04 -14.56
C ASP A 47 -3.20 -1.23 -13.75
N VAL A 48 -3.85 -2.38 -13.93
CA VAL A 48 -5.03 -2.77 -13.13
C VAL A 48 -4.65 -2.96 -11.66
N ALA A 49 -3.55 -3.66 -11.39
CA ALA A 49 -3.03 -3.86 -10.04
C ALA A 49 -2.68 -2.52 -9.37
N ARG A 50 -2.01 -1.62 -10.09
CA ARG A 50 -1.70 -0.27 -9.62
C ARG A 50 -2.97 0.50 -9.27
N ALA A 51 -3.98 0.51 -10.13
CA ALA A 51 -5.22 1.22 -9.87
C ALA A 51 -5.96 0.69 -8.62
N VAL A 52 -5.98 -0.63 -8.41
CA VAL A 52 -6.57 -1.25 -7.20
C VAL A 52 -5.80 -0.84 -5.95
N VAL A 53 -4.47 -0.83 -6.02
CA VAL A 53 -3.59 -0.46 -4.90
C VAL A 53 -3.74 1.01 -4.54
N ASP A 54 -3.79 1.91 -5.53
CA ASP A 54 -3.98 3.34 -5.30
C ASP A 54 -5.35 3.62 -4.66
N ALA A 55 -6.41 2.99 -5.17
CA ALA A 55 -7.74 3.07 -4.58
C ALA A 55 -7.78 2.48 -3.15
N ALA A 56 -7.04 1.41 -2.89
CA ALA A 56 -6.90 0.86 -1.55
C ALA A 56 -6.16 1.82 -0.61
N HIS A 57 -5.12 2.51 -1.08
CA HIS A 57 -4.38 3.49 -0.28
C HIS A 57 -5.23 4.72 0.11
N GLN A 58 -6.20 5.11 -0.73
CA GLN A 58 -7.15 6.17 -0.39
C GLN A 58 -8.16 5.77 0.70
N THR A 59 -8.43 4.47 0.84
CA THR A 59 -9.50 3.97 1.72
C THR A 59 -8.98 3.27 2.97
N CYS A 60 -7.73 2.80 2.97
CA CYS A 60 -7.10 2.11 4.09
C CYS A 60 -7.02 3.00 5.33
N PRO A 61 -7.53 2.55 6.49
CA PRO A 61 -7.48 3.33 7.74
C PRO A 61 -6.05 3.73 8.13
N TYR A 62 -5.08 2.84 7.98
CA TYR A 62 -3.67 3.14 8.27
C TYR A 62 -3.14 4.25 7.36
N SER A 63 -3.38 4.14 6.05
CA SER A 63 -2.96 5.17 5.09
C SER A 63 -3.64 6.52 5.31
N LYS A 64 -4.85 6.55 5.88
CA LYS A 64 -5.50 7.80 6.31
C LYS A 64 -4.83 8.37 7.57
N ALA A 65 -4.53 7.51 8.55
CA ALA A 65 -3.90 7.92 9.80
C ALA A 65 -2.48 8.46 9.61
N THR A 66 -1.73 7.92 8.65
CA THR A 66 -0.33 8.30 8.38
C THR A 66 -0.17 9.40 7.33
N ARG A 67 -1.27 9.82 6.68
CA ARG A 67 -1.23 10.75 5.55
C ARG A 67 -0.61 12.09 5.94
N GLY A 68 0.46 12.47 5.24
CA GLY A 68 1.17 13.73 5.49
C GLY A 68 2.08 13.73 6.72
N ASN A 69 2.05 12.65 7.53
CA ASN A 69 2.88 12.54 8.74
C ASN A 69 4.16 11.74 8.51
N ILE A 70 4.12 10.74 7.61
CA ILE A 70 5.28 9.91 7.28
C ILE A 70 5.37 9.65 5.78
N GLU A 71 6.57 9.37 5.30
CA GLU A 71 6.77 8.90 3.93
C GLU A 71 6.26 7.46 3.82
N VAL A 72 5.38 7.21 2.84
CA VAL A 72 4.89 5.87 2.51
C VAL A 72 5.10 5.62 1.02
N LYS A 73 5.98 4.67 0.69
CA LYS A 73 6.24 4.24 -0.68
C LYS A 73 5.49 2.93 -0.95
N ILE A 74 4.79 2.87 -2.08
CA ILE A 74 4.02 1.68 -2.48
C ILE A 74 4.45 1.24 -3.87
N ASP A 75 4.99 0.02 -3.95
CA ASP A 75 5.43 -0.61 -5.18
C ASP A 75 4.56 -1.80 -5.50
N VAL A 76 4.15 -1.92 -6.77
CA VAL A 76 3.45 -3.10 -7.28
C VAL A 76 4.44 -3.96 -8.02
N VAL A 77 4.59 -5.21 -7.55
CA VAL A 77 5.54 -6.22 -8.01
C VAL A 77 4.85 -7.43 -8.63
#